data_AF-A0A396I387-F1
#
_entry.id   AF-A0A396I387-F1
#
_cell.length_a   1.000
_cell.length_b   1.000
_cell.length_c   1.000
_cell.angle_alpha   90.00
_cell.angle_beta   90.00
_cell.angle_gamma   90.00
#
_symmetry.space_group_name_H-M   'P 1'
#
loop_
_entity.id
_entity.type
_entity.pdbx_description
1 polymer ?
#
loop_
_entity_poly.entity_id
_entity_poly.type
_entity_poly.pdbx_seq_one_letter_code
_entity_poly.pdbx_strand_id
1 'polypeptide(L)'
;MASSSAVPTFNINTNKSYILKDRTIFVSMNNLDVQVECPVDFGSLERNGVDIKGYFSAQHMDDYFKMLNRPSYLNMVKDFWVRAEVYDRRDAEDEEAKLVKDNPTLKGKSRTEMGLRPFRGTKIRSAVMGMEITITQETIARACRCSNSGLFQIDAVKSQWEGKINGVLFGGNPKAKTS
;
A
#
# COMPACT_ATOMS: atom_id res chain seq x y z
N MET A 1 19.30 -38.80 7.38
CA MET A 1 18.98 -37.79 8.42
C MET A 1 18.24 -36.65 7.75
N ALA A 2 16.93 -36.53 7.96
CA ALA A 2 16.15 -35.43 7.40
C ALA A 2 16.29 -34.21 8.33
N SER A 3 16.93 -33.16 7.83
CA SER A 3 17.02 -31.88 8.53
C SER A 3 15.65 -31.20 8.48
N SER A 4 14.94 -31.19 9.61
CA SER A 4 13.71 -30.43 9.76
C SER A 4 14.08 -28.94 9.78
N SER A 5 13.94 -28.26 8.66
CA SER A 5 14.03 -26.81 8.61
C SER A 5 12.92 -26.24 9.50
N ALA A 6 13.31 -25.58 10.59
CA ALA A 6 12.38 -24.88 11.45
C ALA A 6 11.65 -23.83 10.61
N VAL A 7 10.34 -23.98 10.45
CA VAL A 7 9.49 -22.92 9.88
C VAL A 7 9.65 -21.70 10.80
N PRO A 8 10.08 -20.53 10.28
CA PRO A 8 10.22 -19.35 11.10
C PRO A 8 8.85 -18.99 11.70
N THR A 9 8.70 -19.22 13.01
CA THR A 9 7.52 -18.85 13.76
C THR A 9 7.63 -17.37 14.10
N PHE A 10 6.76 -16.57 13.49
CA PHE A 10 6.63 -15.16 13.83
C PHE A 10 5.95 -15.05 15.21
N ASN A 11 6.62 -14.45 16.19
CA ASN A 11 5.98 -14.12 17.46
C ASN A 11 5.05 -12.92 17.24
N ILE A 12 3.73 -13.17 17.31
CA ILE A 12 2.68 -12.16 17.08
C ILE A 12 2.33 -11.41 18.37
N ASN A 13 2.88 -11.81 19.53
CA ASN A 13 2.58 -11.15 20.78
C ASN A 13 3.32 -9.79 20.88
N THR A 14 2.60 -8.72 20.58
CA THR A 14 3.12 -7.34 20.64
C THR A 14 3.02 -6.72 22.03
N ASN A 15 2.46 -7.42 23.03
CA ASN A 15 2.10 -6.89 24.36
C ASN A 15 1.23 -5.61 24.31
N LYS A 16 0.60 -5.32 23.17
CA LYS A 16 -0.34 -4.21 22.99
C LYS A 16 -1.76 -4.73 23.11
N SER A 17 -2.64 -3.94 23.73
CA SER A 17 -4.07 -4.22 23.75
C SER A 17 -4.65 -4.10 22.34
N TYR A 18 -5.67 -4.92 22.06
CA TYR A 18 -6.46 -4.78 20.84
C TYR A 18 -7.27 -3.49 20.90
N ILE A 19 -7.30 -2.75 19.80
CA ILE A 19 -8.01 -1.47 19.66
C ILE A 19 -9.19 -1.66 18.71
N LEU A 20 -10.38 -1.31 19.19
CA LEU A 20 -11.55 -1.17 18.34
C LEU A 20 -11.52 0.20 17.69
N LYS A 21 -11.05 0.27 16.44
CA LYS A 21 -11.11 1.49 15.63
C LYS A 21 -12.45 1.56 14.91
N ASP A 22 -13.08 2.73 14.89
CA ASP A 22 -14.33 2.92 14.17
C ASP A 22 -14.18 2.71 12.66
N ARG A 23 -15.29 2.37 12.02
CA ARG A 23 -15.35 2.21 10.57
C ARG A 23 -15.35 3.60 9.94
N THR A 24 -14.49 3.81 8.95
CA THR A 24 -14.52 5.00 8.09
C THR A 24 -15.49 4.83 6.92
N ILE A 25 -15.82 3.57 6.59
CA ILE A 25 -16.75 3.21 5.51
C ILE A 25 -17.95 2.43 6.07
N PHE A 26 -19.16 2.87 5.70
CA PHE A 26 -20.44 2.30 6.14
C PHE A 26 -20.99 1.19 5.22
N VAL A 27 -20.33 0.91 4.10
CA VAL A 27 -20.69 -0.18 3.18
C VAL A 27 -20.44 -1.54 3.87
N SER A 28 -21.38 -2.47 3.77
CA SER A 28 -21.22 -3.83 4.31
C SER A 28 -19.99 -4.54 3.74
N MET A 29 -19.27 -5.32 4.57
CA MET A 29 -18.12 -6.12 4.14
C MET A 29 -18.46 -7.08 2.99
N ASN A 30 -19.70 -7.59 2.95
CA ASN A 30 -20.15 -8.51 1.92
C ASN A 30 -20.36 -7.83 0.57
N ASN A 31 -20.53 -6.49 0.57
CA ASN A 31 -20.76 -5.70 -0.63
C ASN A 31 -19.47 -5.03 -1.14
N LEU A 32 -18.34 -5.25 -0.46
CA LEU A 32 -17.05 -4.76 -0.90
C LEU A 32 -16.41 -5.81 -1.81
N ASP A 33 -16.22 -5.47 -3.07
CA ASP A 33 -15.42 -6.27 -3.99
C ASP A 33 -13.99 -5.74 -4.03
N VAL A 34 -13.03 -6.63 -3.76
CA VAL A 34 -11.60 -6.31 -3.87
C VAL A 34 -11.18 -6.68 -5.27
N GLN A 35 -10.97 -5.66 -6.09
CA GLN A 35 -10.36 -5.84 -7.40
C GLN A 35 -8.86 -6.09 -7.19
N VAL A 36 -8.43 -7.31 -7.49
CA VAL A 36 -7.00 -7.64 -7.60
C VAL A 36 -6.65 -7.47 -9.07
N GLU A 37 -5.85 -6.45 -9.39
CA GLU A 37 -5.41 -6.24 -10.78
C GLU A 37 -4.56 -7.42 -11.27
N CYS A 38 -4.62 -7.65 -12.58
CA CYS A 38 -3.98 -8.79 -13.23
C CYS A 38 -2.47 -8.85 -12.93
N PRO A 39 -1.94 -10.04 -12.61
CA PRO A 39 -0.51 -10.23 -12.46
C PRO A 39 0.22 -9.81 -13.75
N VAL A 40 1.31 -9.06 -13.61
CA VAL A 40 2.12 -8.66 -14.77
C VAL A 40 2.84 -9.89 -15.30
N ASP A 41 2.37 -10.38 -16.45
CA ASP A 41 2.98 -11.50 -17.16
C ASP A 41 3.88 -10.99 -18.28
N PHE A 42 5.15 -10.79 -17.94
CA PHE A 42 6.18 -10.39 -18.90
C PHE A 42 6.35 -11.39 -20.05
N GLY A 43 6.13 -12.68 -19.83
CA GLY A 43 6.26 -13.69 -20.90
C GLY A 43 5.13 -13.62 -21.91
N SER A 44 3.92 -13.25 -21.48
CA SER A 44 2.83 -12.92 -22.41
C SER A 44 3.08 -11.61 -23.15
N LEU A 45 3.60 -10.57 -22.48
CA LEU A 45 3.93 -9.30 -23.14
C LEU A 45 4.98 -9.50 -24.25
N GLU A 46 6.04 -10.24 -23.96
CA GLU A 46 7.11 -10.55 -24.92
C GLU A 46 6.57 -11.28 -26.16
N ARG A 47 5.74 -12.32 -25.97
CA ARG A 47 5.08 -13.05 -27.08
C ARG A 47 4.18 -12.16 -27.94
N ASN A 48 3.68 -11.05 -27.39
CA ASN A 48 2.89 -10.06 -28.12
C ASN A 48 3.73 -8.89 -28.69
N GLY A 49 5.06 -9.04 -28.70
CA GLY A 49 5.99 -8.04 -29.25
C GLY A 49 6.12 -6.80 -28.37
N VAL A 50 6.00 -6.96 -27.05
CA VAL A 50 6.23 -5.94 -26.03
C VAL A 50 7.30 -6.47 -25.07
N ASP A 51 8.57 -6.31 -25.43
CA ASP A 51 9.70 -6.64 -24.56
C ASP A 51 10.07 -5.43 -23.68
N ILE A 52 9.42 -5.34 -22.52
CA ILE A 52 9.64 -4.27 -21.53
C ILE A 52 10.25 -4.79 -20.23
N LYS A 53 10.47 -6.10 -20.11
CA LYS A 53 10.96 -6.70 -18.87
C LYS A 53 12.31 -6.12 -18.49
N GLY A 54 13.24 -6.02 -19.46
CA GLY A 54 14.57 -5.47 -19.23
C GLY A 54 14.56 -4.04 -18.65
N TYR A 55 13.59 -3.21 -19.03
CA TYR A 55 13.43 -1.85 -18.48
C TYR A 55 13.11 -1.85 -16.98
N PHE A 56 12.26 -2.76 -16.52
CA PHE A 56 11.90 -2.89 -15.11
C PHE A 56 12.97 -3.63 -14.29
N SER A 57 13.63 -4.63 -14.88
CA SER A 57 14.74 -5.32 -14.23
C SER A 57 15.93 -4.37 -14.00
N ALA A 58 16.21 -3.47 -14.95
CA ALA A 58 17.23 -2.42 -14.79
C ALA A 58 16.93 -1.43 -13.65
N GLN A 59 15.65 -1.31 -13.25
CA GLN A 59 15.21 -0.49 -12.12
C GLN A 59 15.05 -1.28 -10.82
N HIS A 60 15.51 -2.55 -10.80
CA HIS A 60 15.38 -3.44 -9.65
C HIS A 60 13.93 -3.70 -9.20
N MET A 61 12.96 -3.60 -10.11
CA MET A 61 11.53 -3.79 -9.82
C MET A 61 11.06 -5.25 -9.91
N ASP A 62 11.94 -6.20 -10.23
CA ASP A 62 11.57 -7.61 -10.41
C ASP A 62 10.86 -8.19 -9.18
N ASP A 63 11.35 -7.85 -7.98
CA ASP A 63 10.77 -8.35 -6.73
C ASP A 63 9.42 -7.71 -6.40
N TYR A 64 9.18 -6.48 -6.85
CA TYR A 64 7.88 -5.83 -6.74
C TYR A 64 6.83 -6.56 -7.57
N PHE A 65 7.13 -6.87 -8.84
CA PHE A 65 6.21 -7.64 -9.69
C PHE A 65 6.02 -9.09 -9.18
N LYS A 66 7.07 -9.72 -8.66
CA LYS A 66 6.92 -11.02 -7.98
C LYS A 66 5.99 -10.95 -6.78
N MET A 67 6.02 -9.85 -6.01
CA MET A 67 5.12 -9.64 -4.87
C MET A 67 3.67 -9.48 -5.34
N LEU A 68 3.42 -8.69 -6.39
CA LEU A 68 2.07 -8.49 -6.95
C LEU A 68 1.43 -9.80 -7.43
N ASN A 69 2.22 -10.72 -7.95
CA ASN A 69 1.73 -12.00 -8.47
C ASN A 69 1.45 -13.05 -7.37
N ARG A 70 1.60 -12.72 -6.09
CA ARG A 70 1.29 -13.62 -4.96
C ARG A 70 -0.20 -13.56 -4.60
N PRO A 71 -0.72 -14.59 -3.90
CA PRO A 71 -2.09 -14.58 -3.42
C PRO A 71 -2.40 -13.35 -2.55
N SER A 72 -3.56 -12.73 -2.79
CA SER A 72 -4.08 -11.64 -1.98
C SER A 72 -5.08 -12.15 -0.95
N TYR A 73 -4.91 -11.75 0.31
CA TYR A 73 -5.83 -12.11 1.40
C TYR A 73 -7.03 -11.16 1.42
N LEU A 74 -8.05 -11.45 0.61
CA LEU A 74 -9.17 -10.54 0.36
C LEU A 74 -9.87 -10.05 1.63
N ASN A 75 -10.17 -10.93 2.59
CA ASN A 75 -10.85 -10.54 3.83
C ASN A 75 -10.00 -9.59 4.68
N MET A 76 -8.68 -9.77 4.68
CA MET A 76 -7.75 -8.90 5.39
C MET A 76 -7.69 -7.52 4.73
N VAL A 77 -7.69 -7.48 3.40
CA VAL A 77 -7.75 -6.23 2.63
C VAL A 77 -9.06 -5.48 2.90
N LYS A 78 -10.20 -6.18 2.92
CA LYS A 78 -11.50 -5.57 3.26
C LYS A 78 -11.51 -5.01 4.68
N ASP A 79 -11.09 -5.79 5.68
CA ASP A 79 -11.07 -5.35 7.08
C ASP A 79 -10.13 -4.15 7.27
N PHE A 80 -8.98 -4.15 6.58
CA PHE A 80 -8.07 -3.00 6.57
C PHE A 80 -8.74 -1.75 6.01
N TRP A 81 -9.33 -1.81 4.82
CA TRP A 81 -9.86 -0.62 4.14
C TRP A 81 -11.09 -0.02 4.82
N VAL A 82 -11.93 -0.85 5.43
CA VAL A 82 -13.14 -0.40 6.13
C VAL A 82 -12.86 0.55 7.30
N ARG A 83 -11.66 0.47 7.89
CA ARG A 83 -11.21 1.27 9.04
C ARG A 83 -10.00 2.14 8.71
N ALA A 84 -9.57 2.13 7.45
CA ALA A 84 -8.43 2.93 7.02
C ALA A 84 -8.81 4.40 6.99
N GLU A 85 -7.92 5.23 7.51
CA GLU A 85 -7.96 6.67 7.36
C GLU A 85 -6.57 7.17 6.95
N VAL A 86 -6.55 8.22 6.15
CA VAL A 86 -5.32 8.99 5.94
C VAL A 86 -5.18 9.92 7.13
N TYR A 87 -4.01 9.89 7.75
CA TYR A 87 -3.62 10.81 8.81
C TYR A 87 -2.52 11.71 8.28
N ASP A 88 -2.84 12.98 8.09
CA ASP A 88 -1.94 13.99 7.56
C ASP A 88 -1.51 15.01 8.63
N ARG A 89 -0.93 16.13 8.19
CA ARG A 89 -0.47 17.19 9.09
C ARG A 89 -1.64 17.94 9.75
N ARG A 90 -2.74 18.16 9.03
CA ARG A 90 -3.92 18.85 9.56
C ARG A 90 -4.56 18.02 10.66
N ASP A 91 -4.67 16.70 10.45
CA ASP A 91 -5.18 15.79 11.49
C ASP A 91 -4.33 15.84 12.77
N ALA A 92 -3.00 16.01 12.62
CA ALA A 92 -2.10 16.16 13.77
C ALA A 92 -2.30 17.47 14.53
N GLU A 93 -2.49 18.58 13.79
CA GLU A 93 -2.76 19.90 14.35
C GLU A 93 -4.15 19.94 15.03
N ASP A 94 -5.15 19.30 14.44
CA ASP A 94 -6.50 19.19 15.02
C ASP A 94 -6.52 18.35 16.30
N GLU A 95 -5.74 17.27 16.37
CA GLU A 95 -5.57 16.45 17.58
C GLU A 95 -4.94 17.27 18.72
N GLU A 96 -3.93 18.09 18.42
CA GLU A 96 -3.33 19.01 19.38
C GLU A 96 -4.31 20.08 19.85
N ALA A 97 -5.04 20.70 18.91
CA ALA A 97 -6.01 21.74 19.21
C ALA A 97 -7.14 21.23 20.10
N LYS A 98 -7.64 20.01 19.86
CA LYS A 98 -8.63 19.34 20.72
C LYS A 98 -8.06 19.11 22.13
N LEU A 99 -6.83 18.60 22.22
CA LEU A 99 -6.21 18.33 23.53
C LEU A 99 -5.99 19.61 24.35
N VAL A 100 -5.60 20.71 23.70
CA VAL A 100 -5.43 22.03 24.33
C VAL A 100 -6.78 22.64 24.73
N LYS A 101 -7.84 22.41 23.93
CA LYS A 101 -9.20 22.84 24.27
C LYS A 101 -9.71 22.13 25.52
N ASP A 102 -9.44 20.83 25.63
CA ASP A 102 -9.84 20.02 26.79
C ASP A 102 -8.96 20.31 28.02
N ASN A 103 -7.67 20.59 27.81
CA ASN A 103 -6.70 20.91 28.86
C ASN A 103 -5.87 22.17 28.51
N PRO A 104 -6.35 23.37 28.90
CA PRO A 104 -5.70 24.64 28.54
C PRO A 104 -4.26 24.80 29.04
N THR A 105 -3.85 24.04 30.06
CA THR A 105 -2.48 24.02 30.61
C THR A 105 -1.43 23.44 29.65
N LEU A 106 -1.87 22.75 28.60
CA LEU A 106 -1.01 22.20 27.56
C LEU A 106 -0.66 23.22 26.46
N LYS A 107 -1.29 24.40 26.48
CA LYS A 107 -1.05 25.45 25.50
C LYS A 107 0.44 25.85 25.47
N GLY A 108 1.05 25.81 24.29
CA GLY A 108 2.46 26.17 24.08
C GLY A 108 3.46 25.04 24.34
N LYS A 109 3.02 23.87 24.81
CA LYS A 109 3.89 22.67 24.90
C LYS A 109 4.09 22.03 23.53
N SER A 110 5.15 21.26 23.38
CA SER A 110 5.37 20.42 22.21
C SER A 110 4.43 19.21 22.20
N ARG A 111 4.19 18.65 21.01
CA ARG A 111 3.37 17.45 20.81
C ARG A 111 3.80 16.28 21.71
N THR A 112 5.11 16.07 21.86
CA THR A 112 5.66 15.03 22.73
C THR A 112 5.43 15.30 24.22
N GLU A 113 5.48 16.55 24.66
CA GLU A 113 5.18 16.94 26.04
C GLU A 113 3.69 16.86 26.36
N MET A 114 2.83 16.96 25.34
CA MET A 114 1.39 16.69 25.44
C MET A 114 1.08 15.18 25.49
N GLY A 115 2.09 14.30 25.40
CA GLY A 115 1.92 12.85 25.36
C GLY A 115 1.49 12.30 23.99
N LEU A 116 1.48 13.14 22.94
CA LEU A 116 1.09 12.76 21.60
C LEU A 116 2.31 12.23 20.81
N ARG A 117 2.09 11.22 19.96
CA ARG A 117 3.15 10.64 19.12
C ARG A 117 3.64 11.66 18.09
N PRO A 118 4.96 11.87 17.87
CA PRO A 118 5.46 12.87 16.94
C PRO A 118 4.94 12.64 15.52
N PHE A 119 4.63 13.72 14.81
CA PHE A 119 4.27 13.65 13.40
C PHE A 119 5.54 13.50 12.55
N ARG A 120 5.64 12.41 11.80
CA ARG A 120 6.79 12.11 10.92
C ARG A 120 6.45 12.16 9.42
N GLY A 121 5.23 12.56 9.09
CA GLY A 121 4.69 12.55 7.74
C GLY A 121 3.35 11.84 7.65
N THR A 122 2.73 11.98 6.48
CA THR A 122 1.44 11.39 6.15
C THR A 122 1.52 9.87 6.19
N LYS A 123 0.50 9.25 6.76
CA LYS A 123 0.42 7.79 6.95
C LYS A 123 -1.02 7.32 6.87
N ILE A 124 -1.20 6.06 6.50
CA ILE A 124 -2.50 5.40 6.58
C ILE A 124 -2.56 4.67 7.91
N ARG A 125 -3.60 4.93 8.70
CA ARG A 125 -3.85 4.23 9.96
C ARG A 125 -5.08 3.35 9.80
N SER A 126 -5.00 2.10 10.21
CA SER A 126 -6.15 1.19 10.28
C SER A 126 -6.04 0.26 11.50
N ALA A 127 -7.04 -0.58 11.69
CA ALA A 127 -6.97 -1.70 12.61
C ALA A 127 -7.50 -2.95 11.91
N VAL A 128 -6.73 -4.03 11.91
CA VAL A 128 -7.16 -5.32 11.36
C VAL A 128 -7.25 -6.32 12.50
N MET A 129 -8.43 -6.90 12.70
CA MET A 129 -8.70 -7.80 13.84
C MET A 129 -8.28 -7.19 15.19
N GLY A 130 -8.44 -5.87 15.35
CA GLY A 130 -8.06 -5.12 16.55
C GLY A 130 -6.57 -4.77 16.66
N MET A 131 -5.72 -5.20 15.73
CA MET A 131 -4.31 -4.82 15.72
C MET A 131 -4.12 -3.50 14.97
N GLU A 132 -3.50 -2.50 15.61
CA GLU A 132 -3.17 -1.23 14.97
C GLU A 132 -2.17 -1.43 13.83
N ILE A 133 -2.56 -1.03 12.62
CA ILE A 133 -1.70 -1.05 11.44
C ILE A 133 -1.43 0.38 11.01
N THR A 134 -0.17 0.69 10.75
CA THR A 134 0.25 1.96 10.15
C THR A 134 1.08 1.68 8.90
N ILE A 135 0.68 2.24 7.77
CA ILE A 135 1.43 2.21 6.53
C ILE A 135 1.99 3.61 6.28
N THR A 136 3.32 3.70 6.21
CA THR A 136 4.04 4.93 5.83
C THR A 136 4.64 4.78 4.44
N GLN A 137 5.14 5.89 3.87
CA GLN A 137 5.93 5.85 2.64
C GLN A 137 7.11 4.88 2.76
N GLU A 138 7.79 4.87 3.91
CA GLU A 138 8.89 3.93 4.19
C GLU A 138 8.44 2.47 4.15
N THR A 139 7.24 2.18 4.69
CA THR A 139 6.65 0.82 4.61
C THR A 139 6.46 0.39 3.16
N ILE A 140 5.94 1.28 2.31
CA ILE A 140 5.70 1.00 0.88
C ILE A 140 7.03 0.84 0.14
N ALA A 141 7.99 1.74 0.35
CA ALA A 141 9.31 1.67 -0.28
C ALA A 141 10.02 0.36 0.08
N ARG A 142 9.98 -0.04 1.36
CA ARG A 142 10.52 -1.32 1.83
C ARG A 142 9.82 -2.51 1.19
N ALA A 143 8.48 -2.50 1.10
CA ALA A 143 7.72 -3.56 0.44
C ALA A 143 8.07 -3.67 -1.05
N CYS A 144 8.29 -2.53 -1.71
CA CYS A 144 8.70 -2.46 -3.11
C CYS A 144 10.21 -2.69 -3.34
N ARG A 145 10.98 -2.86 -2.25
CA ARG A 145 12.45 -2.97 -2.27
C ARG A 145 13.14 -1.83 -3.01
N CYS A 146 12.56 -0.63 -2.97
CA CYS A 146 13.12 0.55 -3.59
C CYS A 146 13.60 1.56 -2.55
N SER A 147 14.41 2.53 -2.98
CA SER A 147 14.82 3.62 -2.09
C SER A 147 13.62 4.47 -1.69
N ASN A 148 13.61 4.90 -0.43
CA ASN A 148 12.64 5.89 0.06
C ASN A 148 13.04 7.34 -0.31
N SER A 149 14.06 7.54 -1.15
CA SER A 149 14.65 8.84 -1.50
C SER A 149 14.47 9.19 -2.99
N GLY A 150 13.25 9.08 -3.52
CA GLY A 150 12.91 9.42 -4.90
C GLY A 150 12.24 10.80 -5.03
N LEU A 151 12.38 11.43 -6.20
CA LEU A 151 11.58 12.60 -6.59
C LEU A 151 10.34 12.14 -7.36
N PHE A 152 9.19 12.74 -7.08
CA PHE A 152 7.98 12.52 -7.87
C PHE A 152 8.12 13.29 -9.19
N GLN A 153 8.02 12.59 -10.32
CA GLN A 153 7.93 13.24 -11.61
C GLN A 153 6.48 13.63 -11.88
N ILE A 154 6.18 14.90 -11.65
CA ILE A 154 4.94 15.53 -12.11
C ILE A 154 5.13 15.79 -13.60
N ASP A 155 4.15 15.44 -14.43
CA ASP A 155 4.19 15.58 -15.89
C ASP A 155 5.20 14.68 -16.62
N ALA A 156 5.32 13.41 -16.20
CA ALA A 156 6.08 12.43 -16.95
C ALA A 156 5.58 12.35 -18.40
N VAL A 157 6.49 12.48 -19.37
CA VAL A 157 6.18 12.37 -20.79
C VAL A 157 5.47 11.05 -21.02
N LYS A 158 4.24 11.12 -21.55
CA LYS A 158 3.42 9.96 -21.90
C LYS A 158 4.26 8.94 -22.67
N SER A 159 4.32 7.74 -22.14
CA SER A 159 5.09 6.62 -22.68
C SER A 159 4.81 6.45 -24.18
N GLN A 160 5.86 6.22 -24.99
CA GLN A 160 5.75 5.87 -26.41
C GLN A 160 4.86 4.64 -26.66
N TRP A 161 4.53 3.88 -25.62
CA TRP A 161 3.71 2.68 -25.67
C TRP A 161 2.22 2.95 -25.40
N GLU A 162 1.81 4.15 -24.96
CA GLU A 162 0.42 4.45 -24.56
C GLU A 162 -0.59 4.12 -25.68
N GLY A 163 -0.32 4.55 -26.92
CA GLY A 163 -1.19 4.27 -28.06
C GLY A 163 -1.31 2.77 -28.37
N LYS A 164 -0.19 2.03 -28.28
CA LYS A 164 -0.16 0.57 -28.51
C LYS A 164 -0.90 -0.17 -27.39
N ILE A 165 -0.72 0.23 -26.14
CA ILE A 165 -1.38 -0.38 -24.97
C ILE A 165 -2.89 -0.17 -25.04
N ASN A 166 -3.35 1.07 -25.27
CA ASN A 166 -4.77 1.38 -25.39
C ASN A 166 -5.40 0.64 -26.59
N GLY A 167 -4.72 0.60 -27.73
CA GLY A 167 -5.18 -0.14 -28.91
C GLY A 167 -5.38 -1.64 -28.64
N VAL A 168 -4.47 -2.28 -27.91
CA VAL A 168 -4.60 -3.70 -27.55
C VAL A 168 -5.68 -3.93 -26.49
N LEU A 169 -5.74 -3.10 -25.44
CA LEU A 169 -6.72 -3.23 -24.36
C LEU A 169 -8.17 -3.09 -24.84
N PHE A 170 -8.44 -2.09 -25.69
CA PHE A 170 -9.79 -1.79 -26.14
C PHE A 170 -10.15 -2.43 -27.49
N GLY A 171 -9.16 -2.69 -28.36
CA GLY A 171 -9.37 -3.22 -29.72
C GLY A 171 -9.05 -4.71 -29.93
N GLY A 172 -8.37 -5.34 -28.97
CA GLY A 172 -7.85 -6.70 -29.06
C GLY A 172 -6.61 -6.80 -29.97
N ASN A 173 -5.83 -7.88 -29.84
CA ASN A 173 -4.60 -8.04 -30.61
C ASN A 173 -4.90 -8.21 -32.13
N PRO A 174 -4.40 -7.34 -33.01
CA PRO A 174 -4.64 -7.44 -34.46
C PRO A 174 -4.12 -8.77 -35.04
N LYS A 175 -3.00 -9.29 -34.53
CA LYS A 175 -2.39 -10.53 -35.01
C LYS A 175 -3.23 -11.78 -34.72
N ALA A 176 -4.12 -11.72 -33.73
CA ALA A 176 -5.03 -12.82 -33.40
C ALA A 176 -6.26 -12.87 -34.33
N LYS A 177 -6.56 -11.80 -35.06
CA LYS A 177 -7.70 -11.74 -36.00
C LYS A 177 -7.38 -12.26 -37.40
N THR A 178 -6.12 -12.59 -37.66
CA THR A 178 -5.61 -13.06 -38.96
C THR A 178 -5.14 -14.51 -38.96
N SER A 179 -5.42 -15.28 -37.89
CA SER A 179 -5.15 -16.72 -37.83
C SER A 179 -6.43 -17.53 -37.80
#